data_AF-A0A8T7M905-F1
#
_entry.id   AF-A0A8T7M905-F1
#
_cell.length_a   1.000
_cell.length_b   1.000
_cell.length_c   1.000
_cell.angle_alpha   90.00
_cell.angle_beta   90.00
_cell.angle_gamma   90.00
#
_symmetry.space_group_name_H-M   'P 1'
#
loop_
_entity.id
_entity.type
_entity.pdbx_description
1 polymer ?
#
loop_
_entity_poly.entity_id
_entity_poly.type
_entity_poly.pdbx_seq_one_letter_code
_entity_poly.pdbx_strand_id
1 'polypeptide(L)'
;MFKKLGLMIIVVLMMTIALVACGDEAAVVPTYSGASTVTLPDSLKTQMETSMGANVKNAKIEAFKTSDDAAKVKTSLADGFKKNGWDDKSTDLGATGTEMDKIGAFAMLYQKGTNAAGVIGFPGSIAGAMGFAGATEKDTVYIIASGASK
;
A
#
# COMPACT_ATOMS: atom_id res chain seq x y z
N MET A 1 5.99 -20.39 1.03
CA MET A 1 4.66 -20.01 1.55
C MET A 1 4.45 -18.50 1.63
N PHE A 2 5.43 -17.71 2.12
CA PHE A 2 5.35 -16.25 2.22
C PHE A 2 4.95 -15.52 0.92
N LYS A 3 5.47 -15.94 -0.24
CA LYS A 3 5.15 -15.34 -1.54
C LYS A 3 3.67 -15.46 -1.95
N LYS A 4 2.99 -16.54 -1.56
CA LYS A 4 1.55 -16.74 -1.83
C LYS A 4 0.68 -15.99 -0.81
N LEU A 5 1.10 -15.93 0.45
CA LEU A 5 0.37 -15.24 1.52
C LEU A 5 0.43 -13.72 1.35
N GLY A 6 1.63 -13.15 1.14
CA GLY A 6 1.79 -11.71 0.89
C GLY A 6 1.05 -11.25 -0.37
N LEU A 7 1.02 -12.09 -1.41
CA LEU A 7 0.25 -11.82 -2.62
C LEU A 7 -1.27 -11.83 -2.38
N MET A 8 -1.78 -12.80 -1.63
CA MET A 8 -3.21 -12.89 -1.31
C MET A 8 -3.69 -11.69 -0.47
N ILE A 9 -2.84 -11.22 0.46
CA ILE A 9 -3.10 -10.05 1.30
C ILE A 9 -3.16 -8.76 0.45
N ILE A 10 -2.22 -8.59 -0.49
CA ILE A 10 -2.21 -7.45 -1.43
C ILE A 10 -3.49 -7.43 -2.28
N VAL A 11 -3.94 -8.59 -2.77
CA VAL A 11 -5.14 -8.70 -3.61
C VAL A 11 -6.41 -8.38 -2.81
N VAL A 12 -6.55 -8.86 -1.57
CA VAL A 12 -7.73 -8.60 -0.73
C VAL A 12 -7.84 -7.11 -0.37
N LEU A 13 -6.71 -6.45 -0.06
CA LEU A 13 -6.68 -5.04 0.29
C LEU A 13 -7.07 -4.11 -0.86
N MET A 14 -6.84 -4.54 -2.10
CA MET A 14 -7.20 -3.80 -3.31
C MET A 14 -8.68 -3.93 -3.67
N MET A 15 -9.34 -5.01 -3.25
CA MET A 15 -10.76 -5.26 -3.52
C MET A 15 -11.70 -4.40 -2.67
N THR A 16 -11.26 -3.94 -1.49
CA THR A 16 -12.08 -3.15 -0.54
C THR A 16 -12.24 -1.67 -0.90
N ILE A 17 -11.63 -1.20 -1.99
CA ILE A 17 -11.60 0.21 -2.40
C ILE A 17 -12.95 0.75 -2.94
N ALA A 18 -13.98 -0.09 -3.09
CA ALA A 18 -15.23 0.30 -3.76
C ALA A 18 -16.37 0.66 -2.79
N LEU A 19 -16.41 1.87 -2.21
CA LEU A 19 -17.64 2.36 -1.56
C LEU A 19 -17.85 3.90 -1.71
N VAL A 20 -18.81 4.26 -2.57
CA VAL A 20 -19.69 5.44 -2.63
C VAL A 20 -19.20 6.77 -2.02
N ALA A 21 -19.00 7.80 -2.87
CA ALA A 21 -19.25 9.22 -2.54
C ALA A 21 -19.15 10.14 -3.80
N CYS A 22 -19.74 11.34 -3.73
CA CYS A 22 -19.75 12.37 -4.77
C CYS A 22 -18.72 13.46 -4.41
N GLY A 23 -17.74 13.73 -5.27
CA GLY A 23 -16.76 14.80 -5.05
C GLY A 23 -15.51 14.71 -5.95
N ASP A 24 -15.22 15.81 -6.66
CA ASP A 24 -14.15 15.98 -7.66
C ASP A 24 -12.81 16.50 -7.08
N GLU A 25 -12.60 16.39 -5.76
CA GLU A 25 -11.35 16.90 -5.15
C GLU A 25 -10.18 15.95 -5.47
N ALA A 26 -9.10 16.49 -6.04
CA ALA A 26 -7.86 15.74 -6.26
C ALA A 26 -7.27 15.31 -4.91
N ALA A 27 -7.28 14.01 -4.62
CA ALA A 27 -6.80 13.51 -3.34
C ALA A 27 -5.28 13.38 -3.33
N VAL A 28 -4.60 14.16 -2.49
CA VAL A 28 -3.15 14.12 -2.32
C VAL A 28 -2.77 12.91 -1.47
N VAL A 29 -2.11 11.94 -2.10
CA VAL A 29 -1.53 10.78 -1.43
C VAL A 29 -0.17 11.18 -0.85
N PRO A 30 0.06 11.03 0.47
CA PRO A 30 1.30 11.42 1.12
C PRO A 30 2.48 10.56 0.67
N THR A 31 3.66 11.15 0.66
CA THR A 31 4.93 10.47 0.45
C THR A 31 5.75 10.46 1.74
N TYR A 32 6.73 9.55 1.83
CA TYR A 32 7.67 9.53 2.94
C TYR A 32 8.97 10.23 2.56
N SER A 33 9.40 11.20 3.38
CA SER A 33 10.67 11.91 3.17
C SER A 33 11.86 10.98 3.43
N GLY A 34 12.84 10.97 2.54
CA GLY A 34 13.98 10.06 2.63
C GLY A 34 13.71 8.66 2.06
N ALA A 35 12.59 8.47 1.36
CA ALA A 35 12.36 7.29 0.55
C ALA A 35 12.92 7.46 -0.87
N SER A 36 13.37 6.36 -1.45
CA SER A 36 13.74 6.24 -2.87
C SER A 36 12.83 5.24 -3.56
N THR A 37 12.55 5.42 -4.84
CA THR A 37 11.75 4.47 -5.61
C THR A 37 12.46 3.13 -5.77
N VAL A 38 11.67 2.05 -5.79
CA VAL A 38 12.14 0.70 -6.14
C VAL A 38 11.26 0.14 -7.25
N THR A 39 11.81 -0.81 -7.99
CA THR A 39 11.08 -1.44 -9.09
C THR A 39 10.31 -2.66 -8.58
N LEU A 40 8.99 -2.61 -8.74
CA LEU A 40 8.12 -3.77 -8.58
C LEU A 40 8.44 -4.82 -9.65
N PRO A 41 8.47 -6.12 -9.31
CA PRO A 41 8.47 -7.16 -10.33
C PRO A 41 7.24 -7.02 -11.24
N ASP A 42 7.42 -7.18 -12.55
CA ASP A 42 6.33 -7.05 -13.53
C ASP A 42 5.13 -7.93 -13.18
N SER A 43 5.40 -9.18 -12.79
CA SER A 43 4.35 -10.13 -12.35
C SER A 43 3.49 -9.61 -11.19
N LEU A 44 4.10 -8.93 -10.21
CA LEU A 44 3.39 -8.36 -9.07
C LEU A 44 2.62 -7.12 -9.49
N LYS A 45 3.24 -6.26 -10.30
CA LYS A 45 2.61 -5.06 -10.84
C LYS A 45 1.35 -5.41 -11.65
N THR A 46 1.45 -6.36 -12.58
CA THR A 46 0.31 -6.83 -13.38
C THR A 46 -0.81 -7.42 -12.51
N GLN A 47 -0.47 -8.17 -11.46
CA GLN A 47 -1.47 -8.72 -10.54
C GLN A 47 -2.19 -7.63 -9.74
N MET A 48 -1.45 -6.62 -9.27
CA MET A 48 -2.00 -5.45 -8.59
C MET A 48 -2.92 -4.65 -9.53
N GLU A 49 -2.47 -4.36 -10.75
CA GLU A 49 -3.25 -3.67 -11.77
C GLU A 49 -4.52 -4.44 -12.14
N THR A 50 -4.44 -5.77 -12.28
CA THR A 50 -5.60 -6.62 -12.57
C THR A 50 -6.61 -6.58 -11.43
N SER A 51 -6.15 -6.63 -10.17
CA SER A 51 -7.01 -6.61 -8.99
C SER A 51 -7.74 -5.26 -8.84
N MET A 52 -7.06 -4.16 -9.17
CA MET A 52 -7.65 -2.82 -9.16
C MET A 52 -8.53 -2.54 -10.39
N GLY A 53 -8.16 -3.10 -11.54
CA GLY A 53 -8.63 -2.67 -12.86
C GLY A 53 -10.13 -2.82 -13.10
N ALA A 54 -10.83 -3.67 -12.34
CA ALA A 54 -12.28 -3.79 -12.42
C ALA A 54 -12.99 -2.57 -11.81
N ASN A 55 -12.54 -2.10 -10.64
CA ASN A 55 -13.29 -1.18 -9.78
C ASN A 55 -12.61 0.17 -9.57
N VAL A 56 -11.37 0.34 -10.05
CA VAL A 56 -10.58 1.56 -9.86
C VAL A 56 -10.24 2.19 -11.20
N LYS A 57 -10.50 3.49 -11.35
CA LYS A 57 -10.02 4.35 -12.45
C LYS A 57 -8.78 5.12 -12.00
N ASN A 58 -7.93 5.46 -12.96
CA ASN A 58 -6.69 6.22 -12.73
C ASN A 58 -5.79 5.59 -11.66
N ALA A 59 -5.73 4.25 -11.64
CA ALA A 59 -4.91 3.51 -10.71
C ALA A 59 -3.43 3.92 -10.83
N LYS A 60 -2.81 4.20 -9.70
CA LYS A 60 -1.37 4.41 -9.55
C LYS A 60 -0.83 3.42 -8.53
N ILE A 61 0.25 2.74 -8.89
CA ILE A 61 0.96 1.80 -8.03
C ILE A 61 2.43 2.21 -8.03
N GLU A 62 2.93 2.60 -6.87
CA GLU A 62 4.29 3.08 -6.69
C GLU A 62 4.93 2.32 -5.52
N ALA A 63 6.20 1.96 -5.67
CA ALA A 63 6.94 1.27 -4.63
C ALA A 63 8.19 2.05 -4.26
N PHE A 64 8.49 2.02 -2.97
CA PHE A 64 9.53 2.81 -2.35
C PHE A 64 10.29 1.98 -1.33
N LYS A 65 11.49 2.45 -1.00
CA LYS A 65 12.28 1.95 0.10
C LYS A 65 12.83 3.07 0.94
N THR A 66 13.16 2.78 2.20
CA THR A 66 13.94 3.66 3.08
C THR A 66 14.73 2.82 4.08
N SER A 67 15.79 3.40 4.65
CA SER A 67 16.56 2.78 5.73
C SER A 67 15.93 2.97 7.11
N ASP A 68 14.85 3.74 7.21
CA ASP A 68 14.08 3.91 8.45
C ASP A 68 13.25 2.66 8.77
N ASP A 69 12.88 2.49 10.04
CA ASP A 69 12.08 1.36 10.50
C ASP A 69 10.61 1.46 10.05
N ALA A 70 9.96 0.31 9.95
CA ALA A 70 8.60 0.19 9.46
C ALA A 70 7.57 0.96 10.31
N ALA A 71 7.78 1.09 11.63
CA ALA A 71 6.85 1.81 12.50
C ALA A 71 6.91 3.32 12.21
N LYS A 72 8.11 3.88 12.07
CA LYS A 72 8.31 5.28 11.69
C LYS A 72 7.70 5.60 10.32
N VAL A 73 7.87 4.71 9.33
CA VAL A 73 7.23 4.86 8.01
C VAL A 73 5.71 4.85 8.13
N LYS A 74 5.15 3.85 8.83
CA LYS A 74 3.69 3.71 9.06
C LYS A 74 3.11 4.96 9.71
N THR A 75 3.70 5.44 10.80
CA THR A 75 3.25 6.63 11.53
C THR A 75 3.28 7.88 10.65
N SER A 76 4.39 8.11 9.94
CA SER A 76 4.54 9.29 9.07
C SER A 76 3.52 9.32 7.94
N LEU A 77 3.28 8.18 7.30
CA LEU A 77 2.26 8.07 6.25
C LEU A 77 0.85 8.26 6.82
N ALA A 78 0.54 7.66 7.98
CA ALA A 78 -0.75 7.84 8.65
C ALA A 78 -1.02 9.31 8.99
N ASP A 79 -0.04 10.02 9.54
CA ASP A 79 -0.13 11.45 9.82
C ASP A 79 -0.33 12.27 8.54
N GLY A 80 0.37 11.90 7.45
CA GLY A 80 0.21 12.53 6.14
C GLY A 80 -1.19 12.36 5.57
N PHE A 81 -1.75 11.15 5.63
CA PHE A 81 -3.12 10.87 5.18
C PHE A 81 -4.14 11.66 6.00
N LYS A 82 -4.02 11.62 7.34
CA LYS A 82 -4.87 12.38 8.25
C LYS A 82 -4.82 13.88 7.96
N LYS A 83 -3.62 14.44 7.77
CA LYS A 83 -3.42 15.86 7.45
C LYS A 83 -4.07 16.27 6.13
N ASN A 84 -4.12 15.36 5.16
CA ASN A 84 -4.74 15.59 3.85
C ASN A 84 -6.25 15.30 3.83
N GLY A 85 -6.85 15.00 4.99
CA GLY A 85 -8.29 14.79 5.14
C GLY A 85 -8.78 13.44 4.62
N TRP A 86 -7.93 12.41 4.69
CA TRP A 86 -8.35 11.04 4.41
C TRP A 86 -8.90 10.37 5.66
N ASP A 87 -9.94 9.57 5.47
CA ASP A 87 -10.52 8.71 6.49
C ASP A 87 -9.72 7.40 6.58
N ASP A 88 -9.33 7.04 7.79
CA ASP A 88 -8.67 5.77 8.07
C ASP A 88 -9.69 4.62 8.05
N LYS A 89 -9.44 3.64 7.18
CA LYS A 89 -10.21 2.39 7.00
C LYS A 89 -9.38 1.16 7.33
N SER A 90 -8.22 1.33 7.97
CA SER A 90 -7.29 0.22 8.26
C SER A 90 -7.88 -0.82 9.22
N THR A 91 -8.93 -0.48 9.97
CA THR A 91 -9.71 -1.44 10.78
C THR A 91 -10.41 -2.49 9.94
N ASP A 92 -10.77 -2.16 8.70
CA ASP A 92 -11.49 -3.05 7.78
C ASP A 92 -10.61 -4.21 7.29
N LEU A 93 -9.30 -4.11 7.53
CA LEU A 93 -8.35 -5.18 7.25
C LEU A 93 -8.49 -6.39 8.19
N GLY A 94 -9.07 -6.19 9.39
CA GLY A 94 -9.32 -7.24 10.35
C GLY A 94 -8.12 -8.18 10.58
N ALA A 95 -8.34 -9.49 10.40
CA ALA A 95 -7.30 -10.51 10.56
C ALA A 95 -6.09 -10.31 9.65
N THR A 96 -6.27 -9.73 8.46
CA THR A 96 -5.17 -9.46 7.53
C THR A 96 -4.14 -8.51 8.13
N GLY A 97 -4.60 -7.44 8.79
CA GLY A 97 -3.70 -6.50 9.48
C GLY A 97 -2.89 -7.19 10.57
N THR A 98 -3.55 -8.02 11.39
CA THR A 98 -2.89 -8.79 12.46
C THR A 98 -1.85 -9.78 11.91
N GLU A 99 -2.14 -10.48 10.82
CA GLU A 99 -1.17 -11.41 10.21
C GLU A 99 0.04 -10.69 9.61
N MET A 100 -0.14 -9.46 9.10
CA MET A 100 0.96 -8.64 8.63
C MET A 100 1.86 -8.18 9.79
N ASP A 101 1.27 -7.72 10.89
CA ASP A 101 2.03 -7.27 12.05
C ASP A 101 2.91 -8.41 12.61
N LYS A 102 2.44 -9.67 12.58
CA LYS A 102 3.21 -10.86 13.00
C LYS A 102 4.48 -11.10 12.20
N ILE A 103 4.53 -10.67 10.95
CA ILE A 103 5.70 -10.82 10.07
C ILE A 103 6.53 -9.52 9.96
N GLY A 104 6.27 -8.54 10.83
CA GLY A 104 6.94 -7.23 10.81
C GLY A 104 6.53 -6.36 9.61
N ALA A 105 5.42 -6.69 8.97
CA ALA A 105 4.82 -5.92 7.88
C ALA A 105 3.69 -5.03 8.43
N PHE A 106 3.24 -4.07 7.64
CA PHE A 106 2.07 -3.27 7.98
C PHE A 106 1.21 -3.03 6.75
N ALA A 107 -0.09 -2.89 6.97
CA ALA A 107 -1.00 -2.39 5.96
C ALA A 107 -1.85 -1.25 6.51
N MET A 108 -2.21 -0.34 5.63
CA MET A 108 -3.12 0.76 5.89
C MET A 108 -4.07 0.93 4.72
N LEU A 109 -5.30 1.31 5.01
CA LEU A 109 -6.33 1.59 4.01
C LEU A 109 -6.94 2.95 4.32
N TYR A 110 -7.03 3.81 3.32
CA TYR A 110 -7.55 5.17 3.43
C TYR A 110 -8.56 5.47 2.34
N GLN A 111 -9.53 6.32 2.66
CA GLN A 111 -10.56 6.79 1.72
C GLN A 111 -10.72 8.31 1.79
N LYS A 112 -10.94 8.97 0.65
CA LYS A 112 -11.33 10.38 0.56
C LYS A 112 -12.27 10.59 -0.63
N GLY A 113 -13.58 10.70 -0.36
CA GLY A 113 -14.59 10.75 -1.40
C GLY A 113 -14.59 9.47 -2.24
N THR A 114 -14.46 9.60 -3.56
CA THR A 114 -14.29 8.45 -4.48
C THR A 114 -12.88 7.87 -4.47
N ASN A 115 -11.90 8.56 -3.89
CA ASN A 115 -10.52 8.10 -3.91
C ASN A 115 -10.26 7.11 -2.78
N ALA A 116 -9.46 6.10 -3.06
CA ALA A 116 -8.89 5.24 -2.04
C ALA A 116 -7.38 5.08 -2.23
N ALA A 117 -6.71 4.79 -1.12
CA ALA A 117 -5.29 4.48 -1.09
C ALA A 117 -5.03 3.31 -0.14
N GLY A 118 -4.33 2.31 -0.62
CA GLY A 118 -3.78 1.22 0.16
C GLY A 118 -2.28 1.39 0.29
N VAL A 119 -1.76 1.18 1.50
CA VAL A 119 -0.31 1.10 1.75
C VAL A 119 0.01 -0.26 2.32
N ILE A 120 1.06 -0.88 1.80
CA ILE A 120 1.52 -2.19 2.26
C ILE A 120 3.04 -2.10 2.40
N GLY A 121 3.54 -2.24 3.62
CA GLY A 121 4.97 -2.20 3.96
C GLY A 121 5.47 -3.52 4.48
N PHE A 122 6.72 -3.87 4.14
CA PHE A 122 7.38 -5.11 4.53
C PHE A 122 8.86 -4.86 4.85
N PRO A 123 9.49 -5.74 5.65
CA PRO A 123 10.94 -5.81 5.75
C PRO A 123 11.58 -6.10 4.39
N GLY A 124 12.75 -5.52 4.15
CA GLY A 124 13.49 -5.63 2.90
C GLY A 124 13.89 -7.08 2.55
N SER A 125 14.07 -7.94 3.55
CA SER A 125 14.27 -9.39 3.33
C SER A 125 13.07 -10.05 2.65
N ILE A 126 11.84 -9.66 3.01
CA ILE A 126 10.61 -10.14 2.37
C ILE A 126 10.49 -9.55 0.96
N ALA A 127 10.76 -8.25 0.82
CA ALA A 127 10.73 -7.59 -0.49
C ALA A 127 11.74 -8.19 -1.48
N GLY A 128 12.95 -8.52 -1.01
CA GLY A 128 13.96 -9.24 -1.79
C GLY A 128 13.46 -10.61 -2.25
N ALA A 129 12.81 -11.38 -1.36
CA ALA A 129 12.20 -12.66 -1.72
C ALA A 129 11.01 -12.53 -2.70
N MET A 130 10.36 -11.38 -2.72
CA MET A 130 9.31 -11.03 -3.69
C MET A 130 9.88 -10.55 -5.03
N GLY A 131 11.16 -10.18 -5.08
CA GLY A 131 11.88 -9.78 -6.30
C GLY A 131 11.96 -8.27 -6.53
N PHE A 132 11.74 -7.44 -5.49
CA PHE A 132 11.87 -5.99 -5.61
C PHE A 132 13.31 -5.62 -5.94
N ALA A 133 13.52 -4.95 -7.08
CA ALA A 133 14.85 -4.51 -7.46
C ALA A 133 15.23 -3.22 -6.72
N GLY A 134 16.47 -3.17 -6.22
CA GLY A 134 17.02 -2.02 -5.50
C GLY A 134 16.79 -2.03 -3.98
N ALA A 135 16.05 -3.00 -3.44
CA ALA A 135 15.90 -3.19 -2.00
C ALA A 135 17.01 -4.09 -1.41
N THR A 136 17.39 -3.82 -0.16
CA THR A 136 18.33 -4.61 0.64
C THR A 136 17.62 -5.14 1.89
N GLU A 137 18.22 -6.12 2.58
CA GLU A 137 17.63 -6.72 3.79
C GLU A 137 17.39 -5.72 4.93
N LYS A 138 18.11 -4.60 4.95
CA LYS A 138 18.02 -3.55 5.97
C LYS A 138 16.96 -2.49 5.65
N ASP A 139 16.43 -2.48 4.43
CA ASP A 139 15.44 -1.49 4.03
C ASP A 139 14.05 -1.85 4.57
N THR A 140 13.23 -0.83 4.84
CA THR A 140 11.78 -0.97 4.82
C THR A 140 11.32 -0.69 3.40
N VAL A 141 10.56 -1.61 2.81
CA VAL A 141 9.98 -1.45 1.46
C VAL A 141 8.47 -1.32 1.60
N TYR A 142 7.88 -0.37 0.90
CA TYR A 142 6.43 -0.21 0.91
C TYR A 142 5.90 0.13 -0.47
N ILE A 143 4.65 -0.28 -0.71
CA ILE A 143 3.90 -0.01 -1.92
C ILE A 143 2.75 0.89 -1.54
N ILE A 144 2.50 1.91 -2.36
CA ILE A 144 1.30 2.73 -2.32
C ILE A 144 0.52 2.44 -3.59
N ALA A 145 -0.70 1.96 -3.43
CA ALA A 145 -1.66 1.79 -4.51
C ALA A 145 -2.81 2.77 -4.28
N SER A 146 -3.17 3.57 -5.27
CA SER A 146 -4.23 4.57 -5.15
C SER A 146 -5.03 4.69 -6.44
N GLY A 147 -6.23 5.23 -6.33
CA GLY A 147 -7.06 5.58 -7.48
C GLY A 147 -8.46 5.97 -7.04
N ALA A 148 -9.33 6.24 -7.99
CA ALA A 148 -10.72 6.54 -7.71
C ALA A 148 -11.60 5.33 -8.00
N SER A 149 -12.64 5.11 -7.21
CA SER A 149 -13.69 4.14 -7.54
C SER A 149 -14.32 4.50 -8.88
N LYS A 150 -14.64 3.48 -9.67
CA LYS A 150 -15.41 3.64 -10.90
C LYS A 150 -16.87 3.99 -10.61
#